data_AF-A0A7W1R7L1-F1
#
_entry.id   AF-A0A7W1R7L1-F1
#
_cell.length_a   1.000
_cell.length_b   1.000
_cell.length_c   1.000
_cell.angle_alpha   90.00
_cell.angle_beta   90.00
_cell.angle_gamma   90.00
#
_symmetry.space_group_name_H-M   'P 1'
#
loop_
_entity.id
_entity.type
_entity.pdbx_description
1 polymer ?
#
loop_
_entity_poly.entity_id
_entity_poly.type
_entity_poly.pdbx_seq_one_letter_code
_entity_poly.pdbx_strand_id
1 'polypeptide(L)' 'GVDPDGVLRTLTARGYVTQVGRDPGPGQAILFGTTALFLERLGLDHLGDLPPIAQYVPGADVVEALEVGLGIDGA' A
#
# COMPACT_ATOMS: atom_id res chain seq x y z
N GLY A 1 9.75 5.68 -8.38
CA GLY A 1 8.41 5.24 -7.97
C GLY A 1 7.84 4.35 -9.05
N VAL A 2 7.24 3.22 -8.68
CA VAL A 2 6.59 2.30 -9.63
C VAL A 2 5.11 2.65 -9.78
N ASP A 3 4.51 2.36 -10.93
CA ASP A 3 3.09 2.60 -11.20
C ASP A 3 2.21 1.53 -10.49
N PRO A 4 1.35 1.92 -9.52
CA PRO A 4 0.52 0.98 -8.77
C PRO A 4 -0.82 0.63 -9.45
N ASP A 5 -1.16 1.21 -10.62
CA ASP A 5 -2.50 1.09 -11.21
C ASP A 5 -2.93 -0.36 -11.46
N GLY A 6 -2.01 -1.21 -11.92
CA GLY A 6 -2.27 -2.63 -12.11
C GLY A 6 -2.65 -3.34 -10.80
N VAL A 7 -1.95 -3.03 -9.71
CA VAL A 7 -2.19 -3.60 -8.38
C VAL A 7 -3.53 -3.13 -7.84
N LEU A 8 -3.81 -1.83 -7.93
CA LEU A 8 -5.08 -1.26 -7.47
C LEU A 8 -6.27 -1.84 -8.22
N ARG A 9 -6.16 -2.05 -9.54
CA ARG A 9 -7.21 -2.71 -10.33
C ARG A 9 -7.48 -4.12 -9.84
N THR A 10 -6.44 -4.92 -9.58
CA THR A 10 -6.59 -6.28 -9.08
C THR A 10 -7.21 -6.33 -7.68
N LEU A 11 -6.76 -5.46 -6.75
CA LEU A 11 -7.30 -5.42 -5.39
C LEU A 11 -8.76 -4.99 -5.37
N THR A 12 -9.12 -4.01 -6.21
CA THR A 12 -10.50 -3.54 -6.35
C THR A 12 -11.39 -4.62 -6.97
N ALA A 13 -10.93 -5.29 -8.03
CA ALA A 13 -11.68 -6.38 -8.69
C ALA A 13 -11.92 -7.57 -7.75
N ARG A 14 -11.03 -7.80 -6.78
CA ARG A 14 -11.20 -8.83 -5.73
C ARG A 14 -12.01 -8.34 -4.52
N GLY A 15 -12.39 -7.07 -4.48
CA GLY A 15 -13.16 -6.48 -3.39
C GLY A 15 -12.38 -6.25 -2.10
N TYR A 16 -11.05 -6.28 -2.13
CA TYR A 16 -10.21 -6.06 -0.94
C TYR A 16 -10.06 -4.58 -0.59
N VAL A 17 -10.14 -3.71 -1.60
CA VAL A 17 -10.15 -2.26 -1.41
C VAL A 17 -11.32 -1.66 -2.18
N THR A 18 -11.74 -0.48 -1.76
CA THR A 18 -12.80 0.30 -2.39
C THR A 18 -12.51 1.79 -2.32
N GLN A 19 -13.16 2.57 -3.17
CA GLN A 19 -13.16 4.02 -3.05
C GLN A 19 -13.95 4.43 -1.80
N VAL A 20 -13.32 5.22 -0.94
CA VAL A 20 -13.93 5.80 0.29
C VAL A 20 -14.17 7.30 0.18
N GLY A 21 -13.65 7.94 -0.86
CA GLY A 21 -13.88 9.36 -1.09
C GLY A 21 -13.02 9.92 -2.22
N ARG A 22 -12.90 11.24 -2.21
CA ARG A 22 -11.95 11.98 -3.03
C ARG A 22 -11.28 13.05 -2.19
N ASP A 23 -10.01 13.30 -2.49
CA ASP A 23 -9.27 14.40 -1.91
C ASP A 23 -9.91 15.74 -2.31
N PRO A 24 -10.01 16.73 -1.40
CA PRO A 24 -10.63 18.02 -1.72
C PRO A 24 -9.72 18.93 -2.58
N GLY A 25 -8.46 18.56 -2.78
CA GLY A 25 -7.48 19.33 -3.53
C GLY A 25 -7.63 19.24 -5.07
N PRO A 26 -6.79 19.99 -5.80
CA PRO A 26 -6.75 19.94 -7.26
C PRO A 26 -6.52 18.53 -7.79
N GLY A 27 -7.30 18.13 -8.79
CA GLY A 27 -7.26 16.78 -9.37
C GLY A 27 -8.15 15.76 -8.67
N GLN A 28 -8.68 16.07 -7.47
CA GLN A 28 -9.66 15.25 -6.73
C GLN A 28 -9.29 13.75 -6.71
N ALA A 29 -8.08 13.44 -6.24
CA ALA A 29 -7.56 12.08 -6.23
C ALA A 29 -8.51 11.12 -5.49
N ILE A 30 -8.68 9.91 -6.01
CA ILE A 30 -9.50 8.89 -5.38
C ILE A 30 -8.81 8.43 -4.08
N LEU A 31 -9.56 8.44 -2.98
CA LEU A 31 -9.11 7.86 -1.73
C LEU A 31 -9.60 6.42 -1.65
N PHE A 32 -8.67 5.48 -1.44
CA PHE A 32 -8.97 4.07 -1.27
C PHE A 32 -8.92 3.67 0.20
N GLY A 33 -9.78 2.73 0.58
CA GLY A 33 -9.78 2.09 1.89
C GLY A 33 -9.98 0.58 1.77
N THR A 34 -9.58 -0.15 2.81
CA THR A 34 -9.79 -1.61 2.92
C THR A 34 -11.24 -1.94 3.22
N THR A 35 -11.70 -3.11 2.81
CA THR A 35 -13.05 -3.61 3.06
C THR A 35 -13.08 -4.62 4.22
N ALA A 36 -14.27 -5.07 4.62
CA ALA A 36 -14.41 -6.19 5.55
C ALA A 36 -13.80 -7.49 4.99
N LEU A 37 -13.95 -7.74 3.68
CA LEU A 37 -13.37 -8.91 3.02
C LEU A 37 -11.83 -8.93 3.11
N PHE A 38 -11.18 -7.77 3.15
CA PHE A 38 -9.74 -7.71 3.40
C PHE A 38 -9.38 -8.29 4.77
N LEU A 39 -10.10 -7.88 5.83
CA LEU A 39 -9.89 -8.38 7.19
C LEU A 39 -10.16 -9.88 7.28
N GLU A 40 -11.27 -10.35 6.70
CA GLU A 40 -11.61 -11.78 6.64
C GLU A 40 -10.52 -12.62 5.96
N ARG A 41 -9.94 -12.12 4.87
CA ARG A 41 -8.87 -12.82 4.15
C ARG A 41 -7.55 -12.85 4.91
N LEU A 42 -7.31 -11.88 5.78
CA LEU A 42 -6.13 -11.84 6.64
C LEU A 42 -6.39 -12.55 7.99
N GLY A 43 -7.62 -12.96 8.27
CA GLY A 43 -7.99 -13.59 9.55
C GLY A 43 -7.99 -12.60 10.72
N LEU A 44 -8.37 -11.35 10.48
CA LEU A 44 -8.41 -10.27 11.47
C LEU A 44 -9.84 -9.87 11.79
N ASP A 45 -10.11 -9.50 13.03
CA ASP A 45 -11.42 -8.98 13.44
C ASP A 45 -11.48 -7.46 13.29
N HIS A 46 -10.35 -6.77 13.47
CA HIS A 46 -10.26 -5.32 13.36
C HIS A 46 -8.92 -4.83 12.81
N LEU A 47 -8.90 -3.62 12.25
CA LEU A 47 -7.66 -2.99 11.77
C LEU A 47 -6.61 -2.81 12.87
N GLY A 48 -7.02 -2.76 14.15
CA GLY A 48 -6.12 -2.68 15.30
C GLY A 48 -5.32 -3.96 15.55
N ASP A 49 -5.75 -5.11 15.02
CA ASP A 49 -5.02 -6.37 15.09
C ASP A 49 -3.81 -6.42 14.15
N LEU A 50 -3.68 -5.45 13.24
CA LEU A 50 -2.57 -5.43 12.29
C LEU A 50 -1.24 -5.34 13.05
N PRO A 51 -0.25 -6.17 12.68
CA PRO A 51 1.04 -6.15 13.35
C PRO A 51 1.69 -4.76 13.17
N PRO A 52 2.33 -4.20 14.22
CA PRO A 52 2.96 -2.89 14.16
C PRO A 52 3.94 -2.77 13.00
N ILE A 53 3.77 -1.77 12.13
CA ILE A 53 4.63 -1.61 10.94
C ILE A 53 6.11 -1.38 11.31
N ALA A 54 6.38 -0.79 12.47
CA ALA A 54 7.72 -0.46 12.95
C ALA A 54 8.66 -1.68 13.01
N GLN A 55 8.13 -2.89 13.23
CA GLN A 55 8.95 -4.10 13.27
C GLN A 55 9.43 -4.57 11.88
N TYR A 56 8.80 -4.07 10.81
CA TYR A 56 9.11 -4.41 9.42
C TYR A 56 9.80 -3.26 8.67
N VAL A 57 10.01 -2.12 9.33
CA VAL A 57 10.83 -1.03 8.77
C VAL A 57 12.27 -1.54 8.73
N PRO A 58 12.89 -1.66 7.54
CA PRO A 58 14.27 -2.09 7.45
C PRO A 58 15.17 -1.13 8.23
N GLY A 59 16.25 -1.63 8.81
CA GLY A 59 17.29 -0.78 9.40
C GLY A 59 17.82 0.22 8.38
N ALA A 60 18.35 1.35 8.85
CA ALA A 60 18.85 2.42 7.98
C ALA A 60 19.90 1.92 6.97
N ASP A 61 20.69 0.92 7.37
CA ASP A 61 21.66 0.19 6.54
C ASP A 61 21.00 -0.59 5.39
N VAL A 62 19.87 -1.23 5.64
CA VAL A 62 19.10 -1.95 4.61
C VAL A 62 18.39 -0.96 3.68
N VAL A 63 17.89 0.15 4.21
CA VAL A 63 17.30 1.23 3.39
C VAL A 63 18.35 1.80 2.44
N GLU A 64 19.55 2.12 2.93
CA GLU A 64 20.67 2.61 2.12
C GLU A 64 21.08 1.58 1.05
N ALA A 65 21.16 0.30 1.40
CA ALA A 65 21.45 -0.77 0.43
C ALA A 65 20.37 -0.92 -0.66
N LEU A 66 19.09 -0.75 -0.30
CA LEU A 66 17.98 -0.75 -1.25
C LEU A 66 18.01 0.47 -2.17
N GLU A 67 18.39 1.64 -1.66
CA GLU A 67 18.58 2.86 -2.45
C GLU A 67 19.75 2.73 -3.43
N VAL A 68 20.86 2.13 -3.01
CA VAL A 68 22.02 1.84 -3.88
C VAL A 68 21.67 0.80 -4.95
N GLY A 69 20.89 -0.23 -4.61
CA GLY A 69 20.48 -1.28 -5.56
C GLY A 69 19.36 -0.89 -6.52
N LEU A 70 18.51 0.09 -6.16
CA LEU A 70 17.42 0.63 -6.99
C LEU A 70 17.82 1.92 -7.72
N GLY A 71 18.98 2.49 -7.37
CA GLY A 71 19.66 3.51 -8.16
C GLY A 71 20.11 2.89 -9.48
N ILE A 72 19.19 2.85 -10.44
CA ILE A 72 19.46 2.62 -11.86
C ILE A 72 20.82 3.21 -12.25
N ASP A 73 21.80 2.32 -12.49
CA ASP A 73 22.97 2.64 -13.27
C ASP A 73 22.49 3.29 -14.57
N GLY A 74 22.96 4.50 -14.82
CA GLY A 74 22.65 5.22 -16.04
C GLY A 74 23.08 4.42 -17.26
N ALA A 75 22.14 4.21 -18.18
CA ALA A 75 22.37 4.04 -19.61
C ALA A 75 21.10 4.44 -20.37
#